data_AF-A0A817N030-F1
#
_entry.id   AF-A0A817N030-F1
#
_cell.length_a   1.000
_cell.length_b   1.000
_cell.length_c   1.000
_cell.angle_alpha   90.00
_cell.angle_beta   90.00
_cell.angle_gamma   90.00
#
_symmetry.space_group_name_H-M   'P 1'
#
loop_
_entity.id
_entity.type
_entity.pdbx_description
1 polymer ?
#
loop_
_entity_poly.entity_id
_entity_poly.type
_entity_poly.pdbx_seq_one_letter_code
_entity_poly.pdbx_strand_id
1 'polypeptide(L)'
;MYHRYYHLNCKKNRTTTRPDYDPDELPYPIPHICQSDLTNIEFSLRRSPLKCGLHAIQKFLPDKPVPQYIDSAVSVLRALIANLTKIRHIIGPALRRYSNLEKSFNISDYRVQAHKKYGQWESIAKALLAGYCDNVFVSVRELQEKNLRFARYKDTEDIAVLDIKSTLTRPIKQEPVPLVVARDVFYSTAVRSRIIISFVGGIKLDWMNHSIKREFSLTVKEETYLNNNNKYDRVR
;
A
#
# COMPACT_ATOMS: atom_id res chain seq x y z
N MET A 1 6.33 9.40 42.97
CA MET A 1 5.91 9.65 41.58
C MET A 1 4.64 8.85 41.34
N TYR A 2 3.48 9.50 41.25
CA TYR A 2 2.18 8.83 41.09
C TYR A 2 1.82 8.71 39.61
N HIS A 3 1.72 7.49 39.10
CA HIS A 3 1.10 7.23 37.79
C HIS A 3 -0.42 7.25 37.95
N ARG A 4 -1.07 8.28 37.39
CA ARG A 4 -2.54 8.32 37.25
C ARG A 4 -2.92 7.52 36.01
N TYR A 5 -3.59 6.38 36.22
CA TYR A 5 -4.33 5.70 35.17
C TYR A 5 -5.67 6.42 34.97
N TYR A 6 -5.92 6.90 33.75
CA TYR A 6 -7.23 7.41 33.37
C TYR A 6 -8.16 6.23 33.05
N HIS A 7 -9.09 5.93 33.95
CA HIS A 7 -10.24 5.10 33.64
C HIS A 7 -11.22 5.91 32.78
N LEU A 8 -11.34 5.56 31.49
CA LEU A 8 -12.40 6.05 30.62
C LEU A 8 -13.72 5.39 31.04
N ASN A 9 -14.46 6.06 31.92
CA ASN A 9 -15.85 5.73 32.23
C ASN A 9 -16.75 6.15 31.07
N CYS A 10 -16.93 5.26 30.10
CA CYS A 10 -17.88 5.43 29.01
C CYS A 10 -19.31 5.17 29.54
N LYS A 11 -20.00 6.22 29.97
CA LYS A 11 -21.45 6.18 30.23
C LYS A 11 -22.19 5.93 28.92
N LYS A 12 -22.71 4.73 28.72
CA LYS A 12 -23.68 4.43 27.65
C LYS A 12 -25.02 5.05 28.01
N ASN A 13 -25.41 6.11 27.31
CA ASN A 13 -26.80 6.55 27.22
C ASN A 13 -27.07 7.14 25.84
N ARG A 14 -27.92 6.44 25.07
CA ARG A 14 -28.92 6.90 24.07
C ARG A 14 -29.03 5.92 22.91
N THR A 15 -30.04 5.07 23.00
CA THR A 15 -30.68 4.37 21.88
C THR A 15 -31.24 5.40 20.90
N THR A 16 -30.47 5.70 19.86
CA THR A 16 -31.01 6.23 18.61
C THR A 16 -30.89 5.08 17.61
N THR A 17 -32.04 4.52 17.24
CA THR A 17 -32.18 3.53 16.18
C THR A 17 -31.68 4.16 14.88
N ARG A 18 -30.42 3.89 14.53
CA ARG A 18 -29.90 4.11 13.18
C ARG A 18 -30.68 3.19 12.22
N PRO A 19 -31.08 3.66 11.03
CA PRO A 19 -31.60 2.77 10.00
C PRO A 19 -30.55 1.69 9.73
N ASP A 20 -30.97 0.43 9.64
CA ASP A 20 -30.11 -0.70 9.35
C ASP A 20 -29.35 -0.41 8.05
N TYR A 21 -28.06 -0.12 8.21
CA TYR A 21 -27.14 0.02 7.10
C TYR A 21 -26.78 -1.40 6.68
N ASP A 22 -27.42 -1.88 5.61
CA ASP A 22 -27.01 -3.12 4.95
C ASP A 22 -25.79 -2.84 4.07
N PRO A 23 -24.58 -3.30 4.45
CA PRO A 23 -23.38 -3.09 3.65
C PRO A 23 -23.42 -3.86 2.31
N ASP A 24 -24.40 -4.74 2.09
CA ASP A 24 -24.54 -5.54 0.88
C ASP A 24 -25.38 -4.84 -0.22
N GLU A 25 -26.07 -3.72 0.07
CA GLU A 25 -26.97 -3.05 -0.88
C GLU A 25 -26.33 -1.95 -1.75
N LEU A 26 -25.11 -1.51 -1.47
CA LEU A 26 -24.45 -0.45 -2.25
C LEU A 26 -23.17 -0.95 -2.95
N PRO A 27 -23.18 -1.11 -4.29
CA PRO A 27 -21.96 -1.42 -5.02
C PRO A 27 -20.96 -0.27 -4.83
N TYR A 28 -19.72 -0.61 -4.47
CA TYR A 28 -18.63 0.37 -4.38
C TYR A 28 -18.50 1.13 -5.70
N PRO A 29 -18.22 2.45 -5.67
CA PRO A 29 -18.04 3.22 -6.89
C PRO A 29 -16.91 2.61 -7.71
N ILE A 30 -17.24 2.18 -8.92
CA ILE A 30 -16.29 1.65 -9.89
C ILE A 30 -15.29 2.78 -10.18
N PRO A 31 -13.98 2.58 -9.97
CA PRO A 31 -13.00 3.56 -10.42
C PRO A 31 -13.05 3.65 -11.94
N HIS A 32 -13.59 4.76 -12.45
CA HIS A 32 -13.51 5.13 -13.86
C HIS A 32 -12.09 5.59 -14.17
N ILE A 33 -11.18 4.64 -14.36
CA ILE A 33 -10.00 4.87 -15.19
C ILE A 33 -10.27 4.05 -16.45
N CYS A 34 -10.76 4.72 -17.48
CA CYS A 34 -11.05 4.07 -18.75
C CYS A 34 -9.73 3.67 -19.40
N GLN A 35 -9.72 2.58 -20.17
CA GLN A 35 -8.51 2.13 -20.87
C GLN A 35 -7.97 3.20 -21.83
N SER A 36 -8.81 4.13 -22.30
CA SER A 36 -8.43 5.35 -23.01
C SER A 36 -7.51 6.29 -22.23
N ASP A 37 -7.65 6.34 -20.90
CA ASP A 37 -6.86 7.18 -20.01
C ASP A 37 -5.44 6.61 -19.84
N LEU A 38 -5.28 5.31 -20.07
CA LEU A 38 -3.99 4.59 -20.04
C LEU A 38 -3.34 4.47 -21.43
N THR A 39 -4.11 4.45 -22.52
CA THR A 39 -3.59 4.35 -23.89
C THR A 39 -3.23 5.70 -24.51
N ASN A 40 -3.75 6.83 -24.01
CA ASN A 40 -3.37 8.17 -24.47
C ASN A 40 -2.04 8.69 -23.90
N ILE A 41 -1.35 7.92 -23.04
CA ILE A 41 0.02 8.22 -22.58
C ILE A 41 1.08 7.53 -23.48
N GLU A 42 0.66 6.86 -24.56
CA GLU A 42 1.57 6.75 -25.70
C GLU A 42 1.64 8.13 -26.36
N PHE A 43 2.66 8.91 -26.00
CA PHE A 43 3.19 9.95 -26.89
C PHE A 43 3.49 9.26 -28.22
N SER A 44 2.50 9.21 -29.10
CA SER A 44 2.65 8.58 -30.40
C SER A 44 3.51 9.52 -31.23
N LEU A 45 4.83 9.40 -31.08
CA LEU A 45 5.82 10.01 -31.95
C LEU A 45 5.53 9.70 -33.43
N ARG A 46 4.75 8.65 -33.70
CA ARG A 46 4.25 8.28 -35.02
C ARG A 46 3.32 9.33 -35.66
N ARG A 47 2.68 10.21 -34.88
CA ARG A 47 1.88 11.36 -35.35
C ARG A 47 2.51 12.71 -35.01
N SER A 48 3.64 12.73 -34.33
CA SER A 48 4.32 14.00 -34.03
C SER A 48 4.92 14.62 -35.31
N PRO A 49 4.91 15.96 -35.45
CA PRO A 49 5.56 16.66 -36.57
C PRO A 49 7.06 16.34 -36.71
N LEU A 50 7.68 15.80 -35.65
CA LEU A 50 9.06 15.32 -35.65
C LEU A 50 9.33 14.23 -36.70
N LYS A 51 8.29 13.51 -37.15
CA LYS A 51 8.42 12.46 -38.17
C LYS A 51 8.68 13.02 -39.58
N CYS A 52 8.32 14.27 -39.84
CA CYS A 52 8.66 14.97 -41.09
C CYS A 52 10.13 15.44 -41.10
N GLY A 53 10.89 15.11 -40.06
CA GLY A 53 12.30 15.46 -39.90
C GLY A 53 12.49 16.89 -39.43
N LEU A 54 13.65 17.13 -38.80
CA LEU A 54 14.08 18.46 -38.35
C LEU A 54 14.03 19.49 -39.51
N HIS A 55 14.20 19.03 -40.75
CA HIS A 55 14.10 19.82 -41.98
C HIS A 55 12.72 20.44 -42.22
N ALA A 56 11.63 19.77 -41.85
CA ALA A 56 10.29 20.35 -41.99
C ALA A 56 10.09 21.50 -41.00
N ILE A 57 10.59 21.36 -39.77
CA ILE A 57 10.50 22.38 -38.71
C ILE A 57 11.43 23.57 -39.00
N GLN A 58 12.60 23.33 -39.58
CA GLN A 58 13.55 24.38 -39.99
C GLN A 58 12.95 25.44 -40.94
N LYS A 59 11.94 25.08 -41.74
CA LYS A 59 11.25 26.03 -42.64
C LYS A 59 10.37 27.05 -41.91
N PHE A 60 10.01 26.76 -40.66
CA PHE A 60 9.13 27.60 -39.84
C PHE A 60 9.87 28.32 -38.72
N LEU A 61 11.19 28.14 -38.60
CA LEU A 61 12.01 28.85 -37.62
C LEU A 61 12.51 30.17 -38.23
N PRO A 62 12.33 31.31 -37.54
CA PRO A 62 12.77 32.62 -38.04
C PRO A 62 14.29 32.68 -38.23
N ASP A 63 15.04 31.99 -37.38
CA ASP A 63 16.49 31.82 -37.49
C ASP A 63 16.85 30.34 -37.60
N LYS A 64 17.75 30.01 -38.54
CA LYS A 64 18.22 28.63 -38.70
C LYS A 64 19.13 28.27 -37.52
N PRO A 65 18.87 27.16 -36.81
CA PRO A 65 19.73 26.73 -35.72
C PRO A 65 21.15 26.44 -36.24
N VAL A 66 22.16 26.92 -35.51
CA VAL A 66 23.56 26.66 -35.84
C VAL A 66 23.79 25.14 -35.82
N PRO A 67 24.42 24.55 -36.85
CA PRO A 67 24.59 23.08 -36.98
C PRO A 67 25.15 22.41 -35.72
N GLN A 68 26.08 23.07 -35.03
CA GLN A 68 26.71 22.58 -33.81
C GLN A 68 25.69 22.26 -32.68
N TYR A 69 24.61 23.04 -32.56
CA TYR A 69 23.57 22.78 -31.56
C TYR A 69 22.69 21.58 -31.93
N ILE A 70 22.45 21.38 -33.23
CA ILE A 70 21.72 20.21 -33.74
C ILE A 70 22.52 18.95 -33.47
N ASP A 71 23.82 18.96 -33.78
CA ASP A 71 24.71 17.81 -33.57
C ASP A 71 24.84 17.47 -32.08
N SER A 72 24.95 18.48 -31.22
CA SER A 72 24.96 18.30 -29.77
C SER A 72 23.66 17.68 -29.25
N ALA A 73 22.49 18.20 -29.69
CA ALA A 73 21.19 17.65 -29.31
C ALA A 73 20.99 16.20 -29.79
N VAL A 74 21.42 15.88 -31.01
CA VAL A 74 21.38 14.52 -31.56
C VAL A 74 22.28 13.57 -30.78
N SER A 75 23.47 14.02 -30.37
CA SER A 75 24.38 13.24 -29.53
C SER A 75 23.76 12.89 -28.17
N VAL A 76 23.18 13.89 -27.50
CA VAL A 76 22.47 13.69 -26.21
C VAL A 76 21.30 12.72 -26.37
N LEU A 77 20.49 12.87 -27.42
CA LEU A 77 19.38 11.97 -27.72
C LEU A 77 19.86 10.52 -27.95
N ARG A 78 20.96 10.33 -28.69
CA ARG A 78 21.54 8.99 -28.91
C ARG A 78 22.04 8.37 -27.60
N ALA A 79 22.72 9.13 -26.75
CA ALA A 79 23.17 8.65 -25.44
C ALA A 79 21.99 8.25 -24.54
N LEU A 80 20.90 9.03 -24.57
CA LEU A 80 19.69 8.77 -23.79
C LEU A 80 18.97 7.51 -24.29
N ILE A 81 18.83 7.33 -25.61
CA ILE A 81 18.30 6.10 -26.21
C ILE A 81 19.16 4.88 -25.84
N ALA A 82 20.49 5.00 -25.88
CA ALA A 82 21.40 3.92 -25.49
C ALA A 82 21.28 3.55 -24.00
N ASN A 83 21.04 4.51 -23.11
CA ASN A 83 20.80 4.24 -21.70
C ASN A 83 19.42 3.60 -21.45
N LEU A 84 18.39 4.01 -22.18
CA LEU A 84 17.07 3.40 -22.13
C LEU A 84 17.08 1.95 -22.65
N THR A 85 17.86 1.64 -23.68
CA THR A 85 18.03 0.27 -24.16
C THR A 85 18.83 -0.59 -23.18
N LYS A 86 19.81 -0.02 -22.47
CA LYS A 86 20.51 -0.71 -21.38
C LYS A 86 19.57 -1.12 -20.26
N ILE A 87 18.59 -0.31 -19.86
CA ILE A 87 17.65 -0.69 -18.80
C ILE A 87 16.45 -1.53 -19.28
N ARG A 88 16.29 -1.71 -20.60
CA ARG A 88 15.19 -2.48 -21.20
C ARG A 88 15.11 -3.93 -20.71
N HIS A 89 16.26 -4.56 -20.45
CA HIS A 89 16.31 -5.93 -19.94
C HIS A 89 15.85 -6.06 -18.48
N ILE A 90 15.77 -4.95 -17.73
CA ILE A 90 15.23 -4.88 -16.36
C ILE A 90 13.74 -4.53 -16.41
N ILE A 91 13.40 -3.50 -17.19
CA ILE A 91 12.01 -3.01 -17.31
C ILE A 91 11.10 -4.04 -17.99
N GLY A 92 11.59 -4.72 -19.03
CA GLY A 92 10.80 -5.70 -19.79
C GLY A 92 10.29 -6.87 -18.94
N PRO A 93 11.13 -7.55 -18.15
CA PRO A 93 10.69 -8.57 -17.20
C PRO A 93 9.78 -8.03 -16.10
N ALA A 94 10.05 -6.83 -15.57
CA ALA A 94 9.21 -6.22 -14.53
C ALA A 94 7.79 -5.93 -15.05
N LEU A 95 7.66 -5.32 -16.23
CA LEU A 95 6.37 -5.06 -16.88
C LEU A 95 5.63 -6.37 -17.24
N ARG A 96 6.34 -7.41 -17.68
CA ARG A 96 5.74 -8.74 -17.91
C ARG A 96 5.21 -9.36 -16.62
N ARG A 97 5.95 -9.28 -15.51
CA ARG A 97 5.46 -9.74 -14.20
C ARG A 97 4.23 -8.95 -13.75
N TYR A 98 4.25 -7.63 -13.91
CA TYR A 98 3.11 -6.78 -13.58
C TYR A 98 1.88 -7.11 -14.42
N SER A 99 2.02 -7.23 -15.74
CA SER A 99 0.90 -7.59 -16.63
C SER A 99 0.36 -8.99 -16.32
N ASN A 100 1.22 -9.95 -15.99
CA ASN A 100 0.78 -11.29 -15.59
C ASN A 100 0.05 -11.26 -14.25
N LEU A 101 0.57 -10.53 -13.26
CA LEU A 101 -0.08 -10.35 -11.96
C LEU A 101 -1.43 -9.64 -12.09
N GLU A 102 -1.50 -8.59 -12.90
CA GLU A 102 -2.73 -7.85 -13.19
C GLU A 102 -3.75 -8.74 -13.87
N LYS A 103 -3.34 -9.54 -14.87
CA LYS A 103 -4.21 -10.54 -15.51
C LYS A 103 -4.68 -11.57 -14.49
N SER A 104 -3.80 -12.11 -13.65
CA SER A 104 -4.16 -13.05 -12.58
C SER A 104 -5.12 -12.43 -11.56
N PHE A 105 -4.95 -11.16 -11.20
CA PHE A 105 -5.84 -10.44 -10.29
C PHE A 105 -7.20 -10.07 -10.90
N ASN A 106 -7.23 -9.84 -12.22
CA ASN A 106 -8.45 -9.47 -12.95
C ASN A 106 -9.24 -10.68 -13.47
N ILE A 107 -8.69 -11.90 -13.39
CA ILE A 107 -9.49 -13.14 -13.44
C ILE A 107 -10.37 -13.13 -12.17
N SER A 108 -11.66 -12.91 -12.38
CA SER A 108 -12.71 -12.65 -11.36
C SER A 108 -12.67 -13.55 -10.13
N ASP A 109 -12.16 -14.77 -10.29
CA ASP A 109 -12.13 -15.78 -9.23
C ASP A 109 -11.24 -15.40 -8.05
N TYR A 110 -10.13 -14.68 -8.22
CA TYR A 110 -9.30 -14.30 -7.07
C TYR A 110 -9.97 -13.26 -6.18
N ARG A 111 -10.67 -12.29 -6.78
CA ARG A 111 -11.45 -11.32 -6.00
C ARG A 111 -12.61 -12.02 -5.33
N VAL A 112 -13.38 -12.84 -6.06
CA VAL A 112 -14.50 -13.60 -5.49
C VAL A 112 -14.04 -14.58 -4.41
N GLN A 113 -12.89 -15.24 -4.56
CA GLN A 113 -12.30 -16.14 -3.55
C GLN A 113 -11.68 -15.38 -2.36
N ALA A 114 -11.08 -14.22 -2.57
CA ALA A 114 -10.65 -13.35 -1.47
C ALA A 114 -11.85 -12.74 -0.71
N HIS A 115 -12.98 -12.56 -1.40
CA HIS A 115 -14.26 -12.12 -0.82
C HIS A 115 -15.09 -13.28 -0.26
N LYS A 116 -14.80 -14.54 -0.61
CA LYS A 116 -15.36 -15.69 0.09
C LYS A 116 -14.88 -15.55 1.52
N LYS A 117 -15.81 -15.23 2.42
CA LYS A 117 -15.63 -15.32 3.88
C LYS A 117 -15.21 -16.75 4.20
N TYR A 118 -13.92 -17.04 4.12
CA TYR A 118 -13.38 -18.21 4.78
C TYR A 118 -13.65 -17.98 6.26
N GLY A 119 -14.39 -18.89 6.90
CA GLY A 119 -14.75 -18.81 8.32
C GLY A 119 -13.54 -18.77 9.28
N GLN A 120 -12.32 -18.81 8.73
CA GLN A 120 -11.07 -18.77 9.45
C GLN A 120 -10.39 -17.38 9.46
N TRP A 121 -10.95 -16.35 8.80
CA TRP A 121 -10.33 -15.00 8.79
C TRP A 121 -10.09 -14.46 10.20
N GLU A 122 -11.02 -14.69 11.12
CA GLU A 122 -10.85 -14.30 12.52
C GLU A 122 -9.64 -14.97 13.17
N SER A 123 -9.39 -16.26 12.89
CA SER A 123 -8.23 -16.97 13.43
C SER A 123 -6.92 -16.42 12.86
N ILE A 124 -6.91 -16.10 11.56
CA ILE A 124 -5.74 -15.48 10.90
C ILE A 124 -5.48 -14.09 11.48
N ALA A 125 -6.52 -13.25 11.59
CA ALA A 125 -6.40 -11.90 12.12
C ALA A 125 -5.92 -11.90 13.58
N LYS A 126 -6.45 -12.82 14.41
CA LYS A 126 -5.95 -13.05 15.77
C LYS A 126 -4.47 -13.46 15.73
N ALA A 127 -4.08 -14.43 14.91
CA ALA A 127 -2.68 -14.88 14.83
C ALA A 127 -1.72 -13.75 14.42
N LEU A 128 -2.12 -12.93 13.45
CA LEU A 128 -1.39 -11.73 13.05
C LEU A 128 -1.31 -10.73 14.20
N LEU A 129 -2.41 -10.46 14.89
CA LEU A 129 -2.43 -9.57 16.06
C LEU A 129 -1.45 -10.03 17.15
N ALA A 130 -1.36 -11.34 17.40
CA ALA A 130 -0.38 -11.88 18.36
C ALA A 130 1.08 -11.76 17.87
N GLY A 131 1.32 -11.75 16.56
CA GLY A 131 2.65 -11.53 15.99
C GLY A 131 3.06 -10.06 15.88
N TYR A 132 2.10 -9.16 15.71
CA TYR A 132 2.29 -7.74 15.41
C TYR A 132 1.59 -6.84 16.44
N CYS A 133 1.53 -7.26 17.71
CA CYS A 133 0.82 -6.53 18.76
C CYS A 133 1.42 -5.13 19.04
N ASP A 134 2.69 -4.92 18.70
CA ASP A 134 3.37 -3.63 18.77
C ASP A 134 2.96 -2.67 17.64
N ASN A 135 2.39 -3.19 16.56
CA ASN A 135 2.00 -2.44 15.37
C ASN A 135 0.48 -2.31 15.26
N VAL A 136 -0.20 -2.19 16.40
CA VAL A 136 -1.63 -1.87 16.46
C VAL A 136 -1.77 -0.36 16.47
N PHE A 137 -2.63 0.16 15.61
CA PHE A 137 -2.93 1.58 15.53
C PHE A 137 -4.44 1.85 15.65
N VAL A 138 -4.77 2.97 16.30
CA VAL A 138 -6.13 3.42 16.56
C VAL A 138 -6.40 4.68 15.75
N SER A 139 -7.53 4.73 15.08
CA SER A 139 -7.97 5.92 14.36
C SER A 139 -8.11 7.11 15.31
N VAL A 140 -7.53 8.25 14.93
CA VAL A 140 -7.53 9.49 15.72
C VAL A 140 -8.74 10.38 15.37
N ARG A 141 -9.67 9.91 14.53
CA ARG A 141 -10.79 10.75 14.05
C ARG A 141 -11.65 11.32 15.17
N GLU A 142 -11.87 10.55 16.24
CA GLU A 142 -12.66 11.02 17.39
C GLU A 142 -11.96 12.16 18.15
N LEU A 143 -10.62 12.25 18.05
CA LEU A 143 -9.82 13.27 18.72
C LEU A 143 -9.56 14.48 17.80
N GLN A 144 -9.53 14.27 16.48
CA GLN A 144 -9.21 15.29 15.49
C GLN A 144 -10.11 15.09 14.25
N GLU A 145 -11.21 15.83 14.19
CA GLU A 145 -12.38 15.66 13.28
C GLU A 145 -12.10 15.55 11.77
N LYS A 146 -10.86 15.71 11.29
CA LYS A 146 -10.56 15.89 9.85
C LYS A 146 -9.44 15.03 9.28
N ASN A 147 -8.81 14.13 10.04
CA ASN A 147 -7.62 13.41 9.56
C ASN A 147 -7.80 11.88 9.54
N LEU A 148 -7.48 11.25 8.40
CA LEU A 148 -7.30 9.79 8.25
C LEU A 148 -5.95 9.35 8.86
N ARG A 149 -5.76 9.70 10.13
CA ARG A 149 -4.54 9.42 10.91
C ARG A 149 -4.82 8.36 11.93
N PHE A 150 -3.78 7.60 12.23
CA PHE A 150 -3.80 6.49 13.14
C PHE A 150 -2.66 6.66 14.14
N ALA A 151 -2.94 6.62 15.44
CA ALA A 151 -1.91 6.67 16.49
C ALA A 151 -1.58 5.25 16.93
N ARG A 152 -0.31 4.94 17.18
CA ARG A 152 0.07 3.62 17.68
C ARG A 152 -0.54 3.41 19.08
N TYR A 153 -1.09 2.23 19.32
CA TYR A 153 -1.77 1.92 20.58
C TYR A 153 -0.86 2.06 21.82
N LYS A 154 0.42 1.69 21.67
CA LYS A 154 1.42 1.78 22.75
C LYS A 154 2.07 3.17 22.87
N ASP A 155 2.01 3.99 21.82
CA ASP A 155 2.65 5.30 21.76
C ASP A 155 1.80 6.27 20.93
N THR A 156 1.09 7.16 21.62
CA THR A 156 0.15 8.09 20.97
C THR A 156 0.83 9.19 20.15
N GLU A 157 2.12 9.43 20.39
CA GLU A 157 2.91 10.39 19.59
C GLU A 157 3.29 9.80 18.22
N ASP A 158 3.24 8.48 18.09
CA ASP A 158 3.56 7.76 16.87
C ASP A 158 2.37 7.76 15.90
N ILE A 159 2.25 8.86 15.15
CA ILE A 159 1.15 9.10 14.22
C ILE A 159 1.50 8.59 12.82
N ALA A 160 0.68 7.68 12.33
CA ALA A 160 0.76 7.07 11.02
C ALA A 160 -0.41 7.45 10.09
N VAL A 161 -0.19 7.25 8.81
CA VAL A 161 -1.20 7.33 7.75
C VAL A 161 -1.20 6.00 6.98
N LEU A 162 -2.38 5.56 6.54
CA LEU A 162 -2.47 4.40 5.65
C LEU A 162 -1.75 4.67 4.34
N ASP A 163 -1.07 3.66 3.80
CA ASP A 163 -0.63 3.66 2.41
C ASP A 163 -1.83 4.01 1.51
N ILE A 164 -1.62 4.89 0.53
CA ILE A 164 -2.64 5.31 -0.44
C ILE A 164 -3.26 4.12 -1.20
N LYS A 165 -2.54 3.00 -1.29
CA LYS A 165 -2.98 1.75 -1.92
C LYS A 165 -3.74 0.83 -0.97
N SER A 166 -3.88 1.19 0.31
CA SER A 166 -4.59 0.37 1.30
C SER A 166 -6.08 0.26 0.95
N THR A 167 -6.61 -0.95 1.02
CA THR A 167 -8.06 -1.23 0.87
C THR A 167 -8.89 -0.72 2.04
N LEU A 168 -8.23 -0.34 3.15
CA LEU A 168 -8.86 0.29 4.32
C LEU A 168 -8.94 1.81 4.19
N THR A 169 -8.38 2.39 3.13
CA THR A 169 -8.54 3.82 2.84
C THR A 169 -10.01 4.10 2.56
N ARG A 170 -10.57 5.11 3.25
CA ARG A 170 -11.96 5.53 3.09
C ARG A 170 -12.03 6.98 2.62
N PRO A 171 -13.07 7.38 1.87
CA PRO A 171 -13.34 8.79 1.59
C PRO A 171 -13.49 9.60 2.87
N ILE A 172 -13.12 10.89 2.84
CA ILE A 172 -13.13 11.80 4.02
C ILE A 172 -14.49 11.80 4.75
N LYS A 173 -15.60 11.62 4.02
CA LYS A 173 -16.96 11.61 4.58
C LYS A 173 -17.27 10.32 5.36
N GLN A 174 -16.66 9.19 5.03
CA GLN A 174 -16.93 7.89 5.65
C GLN A 174 -16.07 7.67 6.89
N GLU A 175 -16.61 7.01 7.91
CA GLU A 175 -15.86 6.65 9.12
C GLU A 175 -14.66 5.75 8.78
N PRO A 176 -13.45 6.08 9.26
CA PRO A 176 -12.28 5.23 9.10
C PRO A 176 -12.44 3.97 9.94
N VAL A 177 -11.67 2.93 9.58
CA VAL A 177 -11.59 1.72 10.40
C VAL A 177 -11.03 2.09 11.78
N PRO A 178 -11.68 1.73 12.90
CA PRO A 178 -11.31 2.24 14.22
C PRO A 178 -9.98 1.68 14.73
N LEU A 179 -9.72 0.39 14.51
CA LEU A 179 -8.47 -0.27 14.87
C LEU A 179 -7.91 -1.04 13.70
N VAL A 180 -6.60 -0.92 13.55
CA VAL A 180 -5.86 -1.60 12.50
C VAL A 180 -4.58 -2.23 13.03
N VAL A 181 -4.22 -3.38 12.48
CA VAL A 181 -2.90 -3.98 12.66
C VAL A 181 -2.10 -3.82 11.37
N ALA A 182 -0.88 -3.31 11.48
CA ALA A 182 0.02 -3.14 10.35
C ALA A 182 1.15 -4.15 10.41
N ARG A 183 1.42 -4.83 9.28
CA ARG A 183 2.62 -5.66 9.17
C ARG A 183 3.86 -4.80 8.99
N ASP A 184 3.79 -3.84 8.06
CA ASP A 184 4.92 -3.02 7.66
C ASP A 184 4.69 -1.56 8.06
N VAL A 185 5.73 -0.95 8.63
CA VAL A 185 5.75 0.43 9.12
C VAL A 185 6.94 1.14 8.49
N PHE A 186 6.69 2.11 7.63
CA PHE A 186 7.71 2.85 6.89
C PHE A 186 7.82 4.28 7.40
N TYR A 187 9.04 4.78 7.50
CA TYR A 187 9.31 6.18 7.85
C TYR A 187 9.61 6.96 6.58
N SER A 188 8.70 7.85 6.18
CA SER A 188 8.91 8.69 5.00
C SER A 188 9.77 9.91 5.38
N THR A 189 10.98 9.97 4.81
CA THR A 189 11.89 11.11 4.98
C THR A 189 11.47 12.33 4.16
N ALA A 190 10.75 12.13 3.06
CA ALA A 190 10.40 13.17 2.10
C ALA A 190 9.23 14.06 2.54
N VAL A 191 8.34 13.55 3.39
CA VAL A 191 7.15 14.28 3.85
C VAL A 191 7.17 14.28 5.37
N ARG A 192 7.99 15.18 5.95
CA ARG A 192 8.08 15.53 7.39
C ARG A 192 7.50 14.47 8.33
N SER A 193 8.35 13.58 8.84
CA SER A 193 8.08 12.67 9.96
C SER A 193 6.70 12.00 9.93
N ARG A 194 6.28 11.48 8.76
CA ARG A 194 5.05 10.71 8.66
C ARG A 194 5.38 9.24 8.51
N ILE A 195 4.77 8.46 9.39
CA ILE A 195 4.80 7.02 9.33
C ILE A 195 3.74 6.57 8.35
N ILE A 196 4.11 5.70 7.43
CA ILE A 196 3.22 5.08 6.47
C ILE A 196 3.08 3.62 6.87
N ILE A 197 1.84 3.20 7.13
CA ILE A 197 1.53 1.80 7.46
C ILE A 197 0.96 1.10 6.23
N SER A 198 1.44 -0.11 5.95
CA SER A 198 0.99 -0.94 4.84
C SER A 198 0.71 -2.38 5.27
N PHE A 199 0.08 -3.16 4.38
CA PHE A 199 -0.45 -4.50 4.68
C PHE A 199 -1.31 -4.52 5.95
N VAL A 200 -2.33 -3.68 5.92
CA VAL A 200 -3.13 -3.34 7.09
C VAL A 200 -4.41 -4.17 7.14
N GLY A 201 -4.69 -4.77 8.29
CA GLY A 201 -5.94 -5.49 8.56
C GLY A 201 -6.78 -4.78 9.62
N GLY A 202 -8.10 -4.70 9.41
CA GLY A 202 -9.02 -4.23 10.45
C GLY A 202 -9.16 -5.28 11.56
N ILE A 203 -9.11 -4.84 12.82
CA ILE A 203 -9.26 -5.73 13.98
C ILE A 203 -10.43 -5.28 14.86
N LYS A 204 -11.05 -6.22 15.56
CA LYS A 204 -12.05 -5.94 16.59
C LYS A 204 -11.37 -5.68 17.93
N LEU A 205 -11.94 -4.78 18.74
CA LEU A 205 -11.41 -4.45 20.06
C LEU A 205 -11.31 -5.70 20.97
N ASP A 206 -12.33 -6.56 20.92
CA ASP A 206 -12.42 -7.79 21.72
C ASP A 206 -11.27 -8.77 21.45
N TRP A 207 -10.59 -8.65 20.30
CA TRP A 207 -9.47 -9.51 19.94
C TRP A 207 -8.16 -9.10 20.62
N MET A 208 -8.02 -7.85 21.08
CA MET A 208 -6.78 -7.38 21.73
C MET A 208 -6.47 -8.11 23.05
N ASN A 209 -7.51 -8.60 23.72
CA ASN A 209 -7.37 -9.35 24.97
C ASN A 209 -7.17 -10.85 24.74
N HIS A 210 -7.16 -11.30 23.49
CA HIS A 210 -7.06 -12.72 23.19
C HIS A 210 -5.61 -13.19 23.24
N SER A 211 -5.23 -13.87 24.32
CA SER A 211 -3.94 -14.54 24.41
C SER A 211 -3.96 -15.75 23.47
N ILE A 212 -3.14 -15.72 22.42
CA ILE A 212 -2.93 -16.89 21.56
C ILE A 212 -1.78 -17.67 22.14
N LYS A 213 -2.09 -18.80 22.75
CA LYS A 213 -1.08 -19.80 23.08
C LYS A 213 -0.60 -20.40 21.76
N ARG A 214 0.67 -20.15 21.42
CA ARG A 214 1.32 -20.82 20.30
C ARG A 214 1.70 -22.22 20.77
N GLU A 215 0.80 -23.17 20.61
CA GLU A 215 1.11 -24.59 20.79
C GLU A 215 1.64 -25.10 19.46
N PHE A 216 2.93 -25.40 19.40
CA PHE A 216 3.55 -26.08 18.28
C PHE A 216 3.82 -27.53 18.70
N SER A 217 3.17 -28.49 18.03
CA SER A 217 3.60 -29.88 18.11
C SER A 217 4.76 -30.07 17.14
N LEU A 218 5.98 -30.01 17.65
CA LEU A 218 7.16 -30.40 16.87
C LEU A 218 7.20 -31.92 16.78
N THR A 219 7.47 -32.43 15.58
CA THR A 219 7.85 -33.84 15.45
C THR A 219 9.28 -34.04 15.97
N VAL A 220 9.59 -35.25 16.47
CA VAL A 220 10.93 -35.59 16.99
C VAL A 220 12.04 -35.26 15.97
N LYS A 221 11.75 -35.37 14.67
CA LYS A 221 12.67 -34.99 13.58
C LYS A 221 12.92 -33.48 13.56
N GLU A 222 11.87 -32.66 13.58
CA GLU A 222 12.00 -31.19 13.58
C GLU A 222 12.72 -30.70 14.83
N GLU A 223 12.47 -31.32 15.98
CA GLU A 223 13.16 -31.04 17.24
C GLU A 223 14.66 -31.31 17.14
N THR A 224 15.07 -32.45 16.56
CA THR A 224 16.49 -32.71 16.27
C THR A 224 17.11 -31.71 15.29
N TYR A 225 16.36 -31.21 14.30
CA TYR A 225 16.89 -30.23 13.33
C TYR A 225 17.05 -28.83 13.93
N LEU A 226 16.12 -28.40 14.77
CA LEU A 226 16.21 -27.11 15.47
C LEU A 226 17.35 -27.10 16.49
N ASN A 227 17.59 -28.23 17.17
CA ASN A 227 18.65 -28.32 18.18
C ASN A 227 20.05 -28.56 17.61
N ASN A 228 20.18 -29.26 16.47
CA ASN A 228 21.51 -29.64 15.92
C ASN A 228 22.17 -28.60 15.00
N ASN A 229 21.53 -27.44 14.73
CA ASN A 229 22.07 -26.43 13.81
C ASN A 229 22.10 -24.99 14.38
N ASN A 230 22.05 -24.82 15.69
CA ASN A 230 22.47 -23.57 16.34
C ASN A 230 24.01 -23.41 16.26
N LYS A 231 24.55 -23.42 15.04
CA LYS A 231 25.89 -22.93 14.68
C LYS A 231 26.02 -21.40 14.84
N TYR A 232 24.97 -20.72 15.28
CA TYR A 232 24.96 -19.29 15.59
C TYR A 232 25.20 -18.99 17.08
N ASP A 233 25.64 -19.97 17.87
CA ASP A 233 26.33 -19.65 19.12
C ASP A 233 27.70 -19.05 18.80
N ARG A 234 27.80 -17.74 19.02
CA ARG A 234 29.02 -16.90 19.06
C ARG A 234 29.52 -16.32 17.73
N VAL A 235 28.85 -15.26 17.28
CA VAL A 235 29.59 -14.05 16.88
C VAL A 235 29.38 -13.04 18.02
N ARG A 236 30.35 -12.98 18.93
CA ARG A 236 30.56 -11.82 19.82
C ARG A 236 31.44 -10.83 19.08
#